data_AF-A0AAW0BAY0-F1
#
_entry.id   AF-A0AAW0BAY0-F1
#
_cell.length_a   1.000
_cell.length_b   1.000
_cell.length_c   1.000
_cell.angle_alpha   90.00
_cell.angle_beta   90.00
_cell.angle_gamma   90.00
#
_symmetry.space_group_name_H-M   'P 1'
#
loop_
_entity.id
_entity.type
_entity.pdbx_description
1 polymer ?
#
loop_
_entity_poly.entity_id
_entity_poly.type
_entity_poly.pdbx_seq_one_letter_code
_entity_poly.pdbx_strand_id
1 'polypeptide(L)'
;MVLWASDLCIAPGVYDDNTVVFIACVSGQHCVAIDNRYSQCQVEEVTTGSSPVTPVTNADSTDFVKTSGQQFILNGSRFTVVGSNSYWVGLTGLNTTDMNKAFTDIAKTGATVVRGFNEVTTASPGIPYYQSWSGSTPTVNTGSDGLRNFDNVVAAARANGIRLIVALTNNWADYGGMDVYVNQIVGNGQPHHLFYTNENVIAAYKDYISAFVGRYKNEPTIMAWELATITKWASDISAYIKSIDVNHLVALGDEGFFNRPQNIFASWPYRGGDGIDFDANLQISTLDFGTVHSYPITWAQIFNPASWGTKWIQDHAASQQAADKPVILEEFGITFSQSSIYATWLETVISSGLTGDLIWQSGSNLNDGQRTPDDGYTIYPDGPVYPIITSHAAALKARD
;
A
#
# COMPACT_ATOMS: atom_id res chain seq x y z
N MET A 1 -12.50 -14.90 -7.25
CA MET A 1 -13.34 -13.92 -6.52
C MET A 1 -12.60 -13.64 -5.23
N VAL A 2 -11.90 -12.51 -5.17
CA VAL A 2 -11.18 -12.09 -3.97
C VAL A 2 -12.22 -11.62 -2.97
N LEU A 3 -12.41 -12.37 -1.90
CA LEU A 3 -13.18 -11.98 -0.73
C LEU A 3 -12.17 -11.89 0.41
N TRP A 4 -11.96 -10.69 0.92
CA TRP A 4 -11.19 -10.46 2.14
C TRP A 4 -12.07 -10.81 3.34
N ALA A 5 -11.60 -11.72 4.19
CA ALA A 5 -12.30 -12.18 5.37
C ALA A 5 -11.76 -11.44 6.61
N SER A 6 -12.14 -10.17 6.79
CA SER A 6 -11.80 -9.45 8.02
C SER A 6 -12.96 -8.71 8.72
N ASP A 7 -14.17 -8.64 8.15
CA ASP A 7 -15.28 -7.91 8.81
C ASP A 7 -16.68 -8.56 8.67
N LEU A 8 -16.78 -9.89 8.79
CA LEU A 8 -18.08 -10.60 8.80
C LEU A 8 -18.32 -11.33 10.12
N CYS A 9 -19.32 -10.86 10.88
CA CYS A 9 -19.93 -11.58 11.99
C CYS A 9 -21.35 -12.04 11.59
N ILE A 10 -21.62 -13.36 11.63
CA ILE A 10 -22.93 -13.95 11.27
C ILE A 10 -23.70 -14.34 12.54
N ALA A 11 -25.00 -14.01 12.58
CA ALA A 11 -25.92 -14.39 13.66
C ALA A 11 -26.25 -15.91 13.63
N PRO A 12 -26.44 -16.58 14.80
CA PRO A 12 -26.72 -18.01 14.84
C PRO A 12 -28.18 -18.32 14.43
N GLY A 13 -28.38 -19.10 13.36
CA GLY A 13 -29.69 -19.69 13.06
C GLY A 13 -29.89 -20.27 11.65
N VAL A 14 -29.87 -21.61 11.58
CA VAL A 14 -30.37 -22.55 10.54
C VAL A 14 -29.42 -22.89 9.37
N TYR A 15 -29.17 -24.19 9.25
CA TYR A 15 -28.13 -24.90 8.49
C TYR A 15 -28.48 -25.18 7.01
N ASP A 16 -27.45 -25.16 6.15
CA ASP A 16 -27.33 -25.88 4.86
C ASP A 16 -25.82 -26.03 4.51
N ASP A 17 -25.45 -27.11 3.81
CA ASP A 17 -24.15 -27.80 3.72
C ASP A 17 -23.05 -27.12 2.86
N ASN A 18 -22.42 -26.04 3.34
CA ASN A 18 -21.08 -25.64 2.86
C ASN A 18 -20.29 -24.87 3.96
N THR A 19 -19.37 -25.55 4.63
CA THR A 19 -18.71 -25.06 5.85
C THR A 19 -17.44 -24.24 5.56
N VAL A 20 -17.36 -23.00 6.08
CA VAL A 20 -16.09 -22.31 6.44
C VAL A 20 -16.25 -21.54 7.76
N VAL A 21 -15.40 -21.95 8.72
CA VAL A 21 -14.76 -21.32 9.90
C VAL A 21 -15.44 -20.20 10.70
N PHE A 22 -15.42 -20.40 12.04
CA PHE A 22 -15.91 -19.56 13.14
C PHE A 22 -15.02 -18.34 13.45
N ILE A 23 -15.61 -17.19 13.82
CA ILE A 23 -14.93 -16.06 14.50
C ILE A 23 -15.89 -15.47 15.57
N ALA A 24 -15.38 -15.26 16.80
CA ALA A 24 -16.06 -14.54 17.88
C ALA A 24 -15.35 -13.19 18.13
N CYS A 25 -16.08 -12.13 18.52
CA CYS A 25 -15.48 -10.84 18.91
C CYS A 25 -14.43 -11.04 20.02
N VAL A 26 -13.34 -10.26 19.96
CA VAL A 26 -12.29 -10.28 20.99
C VAL A 26 -12.82 -9.76 22.34
N SER A 27 -12.18 -10.16 23.44
CA SER A 27 -12.57 -9.76 24.80
C SER A 27 -12.60 -8.23 24.95
N GLY A 28 -13.69 -7.69 25.51
CA GLY A 28 -13.90 -6.24 25.65
C GLY A 28 -14.74 -5.61 24.54
N GLN A 29 -15.16 -6.38 23.54
CA GLN A 29 -16.09 -5.94 22.50
C GLN A 29 -17.38 -6.74 22.50
N HIS A 30 -18.47 -6.13 22.04
CA HIS A 30 -19.74 -6.82 21.82
C HIS A 30 -20.20 -6.66 20.37
N CYS A 31 -20.84 -7.71 19.84
CA CYS A 31 -21.32 -7.75 18.46
C CYS A 31 -22.65 -6.99 18.34
N VAL A 32 -22.72 -6.08 17.37
CA VAL A 32 -23.90 -5.29 17.04
C VAL A 32 -24.29 -5.61 15.60
N ALA A 33 -25.52 -6.10 15.40
CA ALA A 33 -26.09 -6.32 14.07
C ALA A 33 -26.42 -4.96 13.44
N ILE A 34 -25.88 -4.70 12.24
CA ILE A 34 -26.12 -3.47 11.47
C ILE A 34 -27.33 -3.68 10.55
N ASP A 35 -27.40 -4.83 9.87
CA ASP A 35 -28.58 -5.27 9.11
C ASP A 35 -28.62 -6.81 8.93
N ASN A 36 -29.46 -7.29 8.01
CA ASN A 36 -29.64 -8.73 7.73
C ASN A 36 -28.46 -9.40 7.00
N ARG A 37 -27.41 -8.64 6.66
CA ARG A 37 -26.20 -9.11 5.97
C ARG A 37 -24.91 -8.68 6.67
N TYR A 38 -24.96 -7.80 7.66
CA TYR A 38 -23.76 -7.22 8.30
C TYR A 38 -23.87 -7.10 9.84
N SER A 39 -22.78 -7.42 10.54
CA SER A 39 -22.61 -7.19 11.99
C SER A 39 -21.17 -6.75 12.30
N GLN A 40 -20.98 -5.91 13.34
CA GLN A 40 -19.68 -5.32 13.72
C GLN A 40 -19.44 -5.37 15.24
N CYS A 41 -18.19 -5.54 15.68
CA CYS A 41 -17.82 -5.51 17.11
C CYS A 41 -17.54 -4.06 17.61
N GLN A 42 -18.05 -3.65 18.79
CA GLN A 42 -17.87 -2.31 19.39
C GLN A 42 -17.28 -2.36 20.81
N VAL A 43 -16.51 -1.33 21.22
CA VAL A 43 -15.78 -1.21 22.52
C VAL A 43 -16.40 -0.12 23.42
N GLU A 44 -16.34 -0.28 24.76
CA GLU A 44 -16.70 0.75 25.76
C GLU A 44 -15.47 1.58 26.18
N GLU A 45 -15.63 2.90 26.35
CA GLU A 45 -14.54 3.86 26.66
C GLU A 45 -14.11 3.87 28.15
N VAL A 46 -12.79 3.87 28.41
CA VAL A 46 -12.20 4.31 29.69
C VAL A 46 -10.87 5.06 29.47
N THR A 47 -10.61 6.05 30.34
CA THR A 47 -9.63 7.14 30.17
C THR A 47 -8.32 7.02 30.96
N THR A 48 -7.23 7.42 30.27
CA THR A 48 -6.02 8.20 30.69
C THR A 48 -4.78 7.59 31.38
N GLY A 49 -3.61 8.04 30.87
CA GLY A 49 -2.42 8.42 31.67
C GLY A 49 -1.05 8.12 31.01
N SER A 50 -0.32 9.13 30.50
CA SER A 50 1.01 8.98 29.84
C SER A 50 2.17 9.69 30.56
N SER A 51 3.41 9.30 30.26
CA SER A 51 4.62 10.12 30.46
C SER A 51 5.71 9.76 29.42
N PRO A 52 6.57 10.71 28.98
CA PRO A 52 7.33 10.59 27.73
C PRO A 52 8.83 10.32 27.93
N VAL A 53 9.47 9.71 26.93
CA VAL A 53 10.94 9.71 26.72
C VAL A 53 11.25 9.94 25.24
N THR A 54 12.26 10.77 24.97
CA THR A 54 12.60 11.39 23.68
C THR A 54 13.56 10.53 22.82
N PRO A 55 13.39 10.43 21.49
CA PRO A 55 14.38 9.85 20.57
C PRO A 55 15.17 10.89 19.75
N VAL A 56 16.33 10.46 19.25
CA VAL A 56 17.38 11.21 18.55
C VAL A 56 17.03 11.46 17.07
N THR A 57 17.19 12.71 16.62
CA THR A 57 16.81 13.23 15.30
C THR A 57 17.86 13.02 14.21
N ASN A 58 17.48 12.43 13.08
CA ASN A 58 18.10 12.70 11.77
C ASN A 58 16.97 12.96 10.77
N ALA A 59 16.49 14.20 10.72
CA ALA A 59 15.28 14.57 10.00
C ALA A 59 15.39 16.00 9.42
N ASP A 60 16.31 16.24 8.48
CA ASP A 60 16.47 17.58 7.86
C ASP A 60 16.85 17.54 6.35
N SER A 61 16.57 16.45 5.63
CA SER A 61 16.76 16.46 4.16
C SER A 61 15.58 17.14 3.47
N THR A 62 15.81 18.36 2.99
CA THR A 62 14.85 19.14 2.17
C THR A 62 14.76 18.68 0.72
N ASP A 63 15.64 17.79 0.27
CA ASP A 63 15.68 17.33 -1.12
C ASP A 63 14.73 16.16 -1.39
N PHE A 64 14.30 16.08 -2.65
CA PHE A 64 13.44 15.05 -3.20
C PHE A 64 14.24 13.86 -3.72
N VAL A 65 13.67 12.66 -3.57
CA VAL A 65 14.21 11.44 -4.17
C VAL A 65 14.03 11.52 -5.69
N LYS A 66 15.06 11.17 -6.44
CA LYS A 66 15.08 11.12 -7.92
C LYS A 66 15.47 9.73 -8.41
N THR A 67 15.40 9.51 -9.71
CA THR A 67 15.95 8.29 -10.36
C THR A 67 17.18 8.62 -11.19
N SER A 68 18.08 7.63 -11.32
CA SER A 68 19.24 7.66 -12.23
C SER A 68 19.56 6.24 -12.67
N GLY A 69 19.25 5.92 -13.93
CA GLY A 69 19.19 4.54 -14.41
C GLY A 69 18.30 3.70 -13.49
N GLN A 70 18.79 2.54 -13.06
CA GLN A 70 18.10 1.64 -12.14
C GLN A 70 18.21 2.03 -10.64
N GLN A 71 18.63 3.25 -10.30
CA GLN A 71 18.81 3.65 -8.89
C GLN A 71 17.88 4.78 -8.49
N PHE A 72 17.51 4.80 -7.21
CA PHE A 72 16.99 6.01 -6.57
C PHE A 72 18.13 6.82 -5.96
N ILE A 73 18.03 8.14 -6.01
CA ILE A 73 19.06 9.08 -5.58
C ILE A 73 18.45 10.12 -4.64
N LEU A 74 19.09 10.37 -3.50
CA LEU A 74 18.78 11.45 -2.57
C LEU A 74 20.08 12.18 -2.21
N ASN A 75 20.10 13.51 -2.29
CA ASN A 75 21.29 14.33 -2.03
C ASN A 75 22.52 13.89 -2.86
N GLY A 76 22.30 13.49 -4.12
CA GLY A 76 23.36 13.01 -5.02
C GLY A 76 23.94 11.63 -4.67
N SER A 77 23.42 10.96 -3.65
CA SER A 77 23.85 9.62 -3.22
C SER A 77 22.74 8.60 -3.45
N ARG A 78 23.10 7.32 -3.57
CA ARG A 78 22.11 6.25 -3.65
C ARG A 78 21.15 6.30 -2.45
N PHE A 79 19.87 6.22 -2.74
CA PHE A 79 18.80 6.04 -1.77
C PHE A 79 18.26 4.62 -1.90
N THR A 80 18.54 3.75 -0.93
CA THR A 80 17.99 2.39 -0.93
C THR A 80 16.53 2.43 -0.51
N VAL A 81 15.64 1.91 -1.36
CA VAL A 81 14.23 1.71 -1.02
C VAL A 81 14.07 0.34 -0.40
N VAL A 82 13.81 0.33 0.91
CA VAL A 82 13.49 -0.86 1.68
C VAL A 82 12.50 -0.47 2.76
N GLY A 83 11.49 -1.29 3.01
CA GLY A 83 10.52 -0.93 4.03
C GLY A 83 9.26 -1.76 4.03
N SER A 84 8.11 -1.10 4.21
CA SER A 84 6.85 -1.78 4.49
C SER A 84 5.62 -1.00 4.02
N ASN A 85 4.54 -1.72 3.78
CA ASN A 85 3.20 -1.17 3.70
C ASN A 85 2.65 -0.96 5.11
N SER A 86 1.93 0.15 5.30
CA SER A 86 1.29 0.53 6.55
C SER A 86 0.04 1.35 6.25
N TYR A 87 -0.94 0.71 5.62
CA TYR A 87 -2.19 1.39 5.24
C TYR A 87 -2.89 1.98 6.46
N TRP A 88 -2.76 1.36 7.64
CA TRP A 88 -3.53 1.66 8.84
C TRP A 88 -3.08 2.92 9.60
N VAL A 89 -1.81 3.35 9.51
CA VAL A 89 -1.25 4.41 10.39
C VAL A 89 -2.05 5.71 10.33
N GLY A 90 -2.50 6.10 9.14
CA GLY A 90 -3.27 7.31 8.93
C GLY A 90 -4.78 7.16 9.12
N LEU A 91 -5.29 5.95 9.34
CA LEU A 91 -6.69 5.61 9.07
C LEU A 91 -7.42 4.96 10.25
N THR A 92 -6.69 4.45 11.25
CA THR A 92 -7.30 3.74 12.40
C THR A 92 -7.49 4.64 13.62
N GLY A 93 -7.53 5.97 13.42
CA GLY A 93 -7.76 6.93 14.51
C GLY A 93 -6.61 7.05 15.50
N LEU A 94 -5.39 6.64 15.12
CA LEU A 94 -4.22 6.76 15.99
C LEU A 94 -3.96 8.22 16.36
N ASN A 95 -3.59 8.45 17.62
CA ASN A 95 -3.04 9.73 18.02
C ASN A 95 -1.58 9.87 17.50
N THR A 96 -1.03 11.08 17.55
CA THR A 96 0.32 11.37 17.04
C THR A 96 1.43 10.60 17.75
N THR A 97 1.24 10.22 19.01
CA THR A 97 2.22 9.42 19.77
C THR A 97 2.27 7.99 19.26
N ASP A 98 1.11 7.39 18.98
CA ASP A 98 1.02 6.03 18.44
C ASP A 98 1.41 5.97 16.96
N MET A 99 1.09 7.01 16.17
CA MET A 99 1.65 7.16 14.82
C MET A 99 3.18 7.19 14.84
N ASN A 100 3.77 7.99 15.73
CA ASN A 100 5.23 8.06 15.85
C ASN A 100 5.83 6.74 16.33
N LYS A 101 5.15 6.03 17.25
CA LYS A 101 5.56 4.70 17.71
C LYS A 101 5.55 3.68 16.58
N ALA A 102 4.52 3.67 15.75
CA ALA A 102 4.45 2.83 14.56
C ALA A 102 5.62 3.09 13.60
N PHE A 103 5.88 4.36 13.25
CA PHE A 103 7.03 4.71 12.41
C PHE A 103 8.38 4.40 13.07
N THR A 104 8.49 4.52 14.40
CA THR A 104 9.70 4.11 15.14
C THR A 104 9.93 2.60 15.01
N ASP A 105 8.88 1.79 15.14
CA ASP A 105 8.98 0.34 14.99
C ASP A 105 9.33 -0.06 13.55
N ILE A 106 8.77 0.64 12.56
CA ILE A 106 9.13 0.43 11.16
C ILE A 106 10.60 0.82 10.92
N ALA A 107 11.02 2.01 11.36
CA ALA A 107 12.39 2.50 11.18
C ALA A 107 13.46 1.59 11.82
N LYS A 108 13.14 0.92 12.93
CA LYS A 108 14.03 -0.05 13.60
C LYS A 108 14.37 -1.27 12.75
N THR A 109 13.54 -1.62 11.77
CA THR A 109 13.89 -2.63 10.75
C THR A 109 14.96 -2.15 9.78
N GLY A 110 15.34 -0.86 9.82
CA GLY A 110 16.13 -0.23 8.78
C GLY A 110 15.32 0.25 7.58
N ALA A 111 13.98 0.26 7.66
CA ALA A 111 13.14 0.84 6.62
C ALA A 111 13.51 2.30 6.32
N THR A 112 13.40 2.67 5.05
CA THR A 112 13.56 4.03 4.52
C THR A 112 12.27 4.55 3.88
N VAL A 113 11.34 3.66 3.54
CA VAL A 113 10.10 3.99 2.82
C VAL A 113 8.89 3.27 3.42
N VAL A 114 7.74 3.95 3.49
CA VAL A 114 6.43 3.37 3.88
C VAL A 114 5.35 3.74 2.86
N ARG A 115 4.43 2.80 2.57
CA ARG A 115 3.31 2.97 1.62
C ARG A 115 1.93 2.94 2.30
N GLY A 116 0.97 3.77 1.83
CA GLY A 116 -0.44 3.81 2.29
C GLY A 116 -1.38 4.69 1.42
N PHE A 117 -2.70 4.69 1.71
CA PHE A 117 -3.80 5.37 0.96
C PHE A 117 -5.10 5.45 1.78
N ASN A 118 -6.15 6.22 1.38
CA ASN A 118 -7.57 6.08 1.86
C ASN A 118 -8.60 7.00 1.18
N GLU A 119 -9.78 6.47 0.84
CA GLU A 119 -11.01 7.20 0.46
C GLU A 119 -12.28 6.60 1.16
N VAL A 120 -13.39 7.33 1.33
CA VAL A 120 -14.63 6.73 1.91
C VAL A 120 -15.92 7.23 1.25
N THR A 121 -16.98 6.42 1.30
CA THR A 121 -18.35 6.85 0.93
C THR A 121 -19.09 7.52 2.07
N THR A 122 -18.87 7.07 3.29
CA THR A 122 -19.55 7.56 4.49
C THR A 122 -18.50 7.88 5.56
N ALA A 123 -18.53 9.10 6.08
CA ALA A 123 -17.69 9.48 7.21
C ALA A 123 -18.21 8.83 8.49
N SER A 124 -17.32 8.14 9.21
CA SER A 124 -17.60 7.58 10.53
C SER A 124 -16.90 8.42 11.59
N PRO A 125 -17.58 8.78 12.71
CA PRO A 125 -16.96 9.55 13.78
C PRO A 125 -15.67 8.88 14.28
N GLY A 126 -14.57 9.63 14.35
CA GLY A 126 -13.28 9.15 14.83
C GLY A 126 -12.45 8.35 13.83
N ILE A 127 -12.96 8.08 12.62
CA ILE A 127 -12.22 7.37 11.56
C ILE A 127 -11.76 8.38 10.50
N PRO A 128 -10.45 8.59 10.34
CA PRO A 128 -9.93 9.51 9.34
C PRO A 128 -10.31 9.12 7.90
N TYR A 129 -10.51 10.13 7.04
CA TYR A 129 -10.80 9.95 5.61
C TYR A 129 -10.36 11.15 4.78
N TYR A 130 -9.88 10.94 3.55
CA TYR A 130 -9.36 12.04 2.71
C TYR A 130 -10.38 12.59 1.73
N GLN A 131 -11.37 11.80 1.33
CA GLN A 131 -12.47 12.22 0.48
C GLN A 131 -13.77 11.54 0.91
N SER A 132 -14.87 12.28 0.85
CA SER A 132 -16.25 11.79 1.06
C SER A 132 -17.15 12.15 -0.12
N TRP A 133 -18.33 11.52 -0.19
CA TRP A 133 -19.28 11.69 -1.29
C TRP A 133 -20.67 12.08 -0.78
N SER A 134 -21.31 13.04 -1.46
CA SER A 134 -22.72 13.40 -1.27
C SER A 134 -23.44 13.26 -2.61
N GLY A 135 -23.99 12.07 -2.87
CA GLY A 135 -24.39 11.67 -4.23
C GLY A 135 -23.18 11.72 -5.17
N SER A 136 -23.35 12.26 -6.37
CA SER A 136 -22.27 12.40 -7.36
C SER A 136 -21.25 13.51 -7.07
N THR A 137 -21.35 14.19 -5.91
CA THR A 137 -20.44 15.29 -5.55
C THR A 137 -19.38 14.81 -4.54
N PRO A 138 -18.10 14.67 -4.96
CA PRO A 138 -17.01 14.39 -4.05
C PRO A 138 -16.61 15.66 -3.26
N THR A 139 -16.11 15.48 -2.05
CA THR A 139 -15.56 16.55 -1.21
C THR A 139 -14.28 16.07 -0.53
N VAL A 140 -13.17 16.79 -0.74
CA VAL A 140 -11.90 16.52 -0.07
C VAL A 140 -11.96 17.03 1.36
N ASN A 141 -11.70 16.14 2.32
CA ASN A 141 -11.70 16.51 3.73
C ASN A 141 -10.37 17.16 4.11
N THR A 142 -10.36 18.48 4.26
CA THR A 142 -9.19 19.25 4.71
C THR A 142 -9.17 19.50 6.23
N GLY A 143 -10.10 18.87 6.96
CA GLY A 143 -10.27 18.96 8.40
C GLY A 143 -9.25 18.14 9.20
N SER A 144 -9.44 18.12 10.52
CA SER A 144 -8.56 17.45 11.50
C SER A 144 -8.48 15.94 11.33
N ASP A 145 -9.57 15.33 10.86
CA ASP A 145 -9.72 13.90 10.55
C ASP A 145 -9.51 13.59 9.05
N GLY A 146 -9.08 14.58 8.26
CA GLY A 146 -8.76 14.39 6.85
C GLY A 146 -7.29 14.68 6.56
N LEU A 147 -7.01 15.60 5.64
CA LEU A 147 -5.65 15.92 5.24
C LEU A 147 -4.79 16.47 6.40
N ARG A 148 -5.37 17.07 7.44
CA ARG A 148 -4.57 17.44 8.63
C ARG A 148 -4.13 16.22 9.45
N ASN A 149 -4.87 15.11 9.39
CA ASN A 149 -4.39 13.86 9.97
C ASN A 149 -3.24 13.29 9.15
N PHE A 150 -3.31 13.40 7.82
CA PHE A 150 -2.19 13.03 6.95
C PHE A 150 -0.96 13.92 7.17
N ASP A 151 -1.12 15.21 7.50
CA ASP A 151 0.01 16.06 7.93
C ASP A 151 0.74 15.44 9.15
N ASN A 152 0.01 14.80 10.09
CA ASN A 152 0.61 14.10 11.22
C ASN A 152 1.36 12.84 10.79
N VAL A 153 0.84 12.09 9.81
CA VAL A 153 1.52 10.93 9.21
C VAL A 153 2.84 11.38 8.58
N VAL A 154 2.82 12.45 7.78
CA VAL A 154 4.02 13.06 7.19
C VAL A 154 5.01 13.49 8.27
N ALA A 155 4.54 14.17 9.32
CA ALA A 155 5.40 14.60 10.42
C ALA A 155 6.05 13.42 11.16
N ALA A 156 5.30 12.35 11.42
CA ALA A 156 5.80 11.15 12.08
C ALA A 156 6.79 10.39 11.20
N ALA A 157 6.52 10.23 9.91
CA ALA A 157 7.45 9.65 8.94
C ALA A 157 8.77 10.44 8.90
N ARG A 158 8.68 11.78 8.79
CA ARG A 158 9.83 12.67 8.80
C ARG A 158 10.66 12.52 10.07
N ALA A 159 10.03 12.51 11.24
CA ALA A 159 10.71 12.37 12.53
C ALA A 159 11.50 11.06 12.64
N ASN A 160 11.14 10.03 11.87
CA ASN A 160 11.78 8.73 11.85
C ASN A 160 12.65 8.50 10.59
N GLY A 161 12.90 9.54 9.79
CA GLY A 161 13.74 9.44 8.60
C GLY A 161 13.14 8.59 7.47
N ILE A 162 11.82 8.42 7.46
CA ILE A 162 11.07 7.62 6.49
C ILE A 162 10.49 8.51 5.40
N ARG A 163 10.56 8.05 4.15
CA ARG A 163 9.83 8.63 3.01
C ARG A 163 8.52 7.89 2.75
N LEU A 164 7.56 8.56 2.11
CA LEU A 164 6.22 8.00 1.86
C LEU A 164 5.96 7.75 0.37
N ILE A 165 5.47 6.57 0.03
CA ILE A 165 4.75 6.32 -1.22
C ILE A 165 3.26 6.42 -0.92
N VAL A 166 2.54 7.24 -1.69
CA VAL A 166 1.12 7.51 -1.44
C VAL A 166 0.32 7.07 -2.65
N ALA A 167 -0.45 6.00 -2.48
CA ALA A 167 -1.44 5.59 -3.47
C ALA A 167 -2.64 6.54 -3.42
N LEU A 168 -3.01 7.05 -4.58
CA LEU A 168 -4.04 8.08 -4.74
C LEU A 168 -5.43 7.48 -5.00
N THR A 169 -5.54 6.16 -5.09
CA THR A 169 -6.81 5.43 -5.10
C THR A 169 -6.56 3.95 -4.82
N ASN A 170 -7.59 3.21 -4.42
CA ASN A 170 -7.55 1.76 -4.35
C ASN A 170 -8.28 1.13 -5.55
N ASN A 171 -7.70 0.09 -6.15
CA ASN A 171 -8.40 -0.74 -7.14
C ASN A 171 -9.54 -1.54 -6.49
N TRP A 172 -9.36 -1.95 -5.24
CA TRP A 172 -10.32 -2.74 -4.47
C TRP A 172 -11.29 -1.84 -3.68
N ALA A 173 -12.36 -2.43 -3.15
CA ALA A 173 -13.42 -1.71 -2.46
C ALA A 173 -13.08 -1.30 -1.01
N ASP A 174 -12.03 -1.88 -0.43
CA ASP A 174 -11.58 -1.55 0.92
C ASP A 174 -11.12 -0.10 0.96
N TYR A 175 -11.61 0.67 1.95
CA TYR A 175 -11.37 2.11 2.01
C TYR A 175 -11.81 2.80 0.70
N GLY A 176 -12.99 2.41 0.22
CA GLY A 176 -13.64 3.02 -0.94
C GLY A 176 -13.12 2.51 -2.28
N GLY A 177 -12.05 3.12 -2.78
CA GLY A 177 -11.46 2.82 -4.08
C GLY A 177 -12.30 3.24 -5.30
N MET A 178 -11.90 2.74 -6.47
CA MET A 178 -12.46 3.12 -7.78
C MET A 178 -13.96 2.93 -7.89
N ASP A 179 -14.48 1.87 -7.28
CA ASP A 179 -15.90 1.53 -7.35
C ASP A 179 -16.76 2.62 -6.72
N VAL A 180 -16.24 3.39 -5.75
CA VAL A 180 -16.95 4.56 -5.20
C VAL A 180 -17.18 5.62 -6.26
N TYR A 181 -16.16 5.95 -7.04
CA TYR A 181 -16.29 6.93 -8.13
C TYR A 181 -17.31 6.47 -9.17
N VAL A 182 -17.19 5.21 -9.61
CA VAL A 182 -18.08 4.63 -10.62
C VAL A 182 -19.53 4.60 -10.11
N ASN A 183 -19.75 4.13 -8.88
CA ASN A 183 -21.07 4.01 -8.31
C ASN A 183 -21.73 5.38 -8.06
N GLN A 184 -20.99 6.37 -7.58
CA GLN A 184 -21.54 7.70 -7.26
C GLN A 184 -21.80 8.55 -8.50
N ILE A 185 -21.00 8.41 -9.56
CA ILE A 185 -21.08 9.26 -10.76
C ILE A 185 -21.92 8.61 -11.86
N VAL A 186 -21.75 7.31 -12.08
CA VAL A 186 -22.42 6.58 -13.18
C VAL A 186 -23.66 5.84 -12.66
N GLY A 187 -23.57 5.28 -11.45
CA GLY A 187 -24.64 4.56 -10.79
C GLY A 187 -24.20 3.18 -10.29
N ASN A 188 -24.97 2.59 -9.37
CA ASN A 188 -24.64 1.30 -8.77
C ASN A 188 -24.66 0.15 -9.79
N GLY A 189 -23.72 -0.79 -9.64
CA GLY A 189 -23.64 -2.01 -10.45
C GLY A 189 -23.05 -1.80 -11.85
N GLN A 190 -22.42 -0.65 -12.08
CA GLN A 190 -21.73 -0.36 -13.33
C GLN A 190 -20.36 -1.06 -13.38
N PRO A 191 -19.82 -1.32 -14.59
CA PRO A 191 -18.53 -1.99 -14.72
C PRO A 191 -17.38 -1.17 -14.12
N HIS A 192 -16.53 -1.83 -13.33
CA HIS A 192 -15.33 -1.27 -12.70
C HIS A 192 -14.43 -0.48 -13.68
N HIS A 193 -14.27 -0.98 -14.90
CA HIS A 193 -13.40 -0.36 -15.92
C HIS A 193 -13.83 1.06 -16.34
N LEU A 194 -15.05 1.50 -16.00
CA LEU A 194 -15.49 2.87 -16.24
C LEU A 194 -14.67 3.91 -15.46
N PHE A 195 -13.97 3.52 -14.40
CA PHE A 195 -13.01 4.39 -13.73
C PHE A 195 -11.95 4.94 -14.70
N TYR A 196 -11.54 4.11 -15.66
CA TYR A 196 -10.48 4.42 -16.60
C TYR A 196 -10.95 5.11 -17.89
N THR A 197 -12.26 5.09 -18.17
CA THR A 197 -12.80 5.52 -19.49
C THR A 197 -13.91 6.55 -19.41
N ASN A 198 -14.61 6.66 -18.28
CA ASN A 198 -15.69 7.63 -18.14
C ASN A 198 -15.13 9.03 -17.82
N GLU A 199 -15.41 10.00 -18.70
CA GLU A 199 -14.86 11.36 -18.59
C GLU A 199 -15.22 12.07 -17.28
N ASN A 200 -16.42 11.86 -16.75
CA ASN A 200 -16.84 12.47 -15.48
C ASN A 200 -16.14 11.83 -14.28
N VAL A 201 -15.92 10.52 -14.30
CA VAL A 201 -15.15 9.81 -13.27
C VAL A 201 -13.70 10.27 -13.29
N ILE A 202 -13.08 10.33 -14.47
CA ILE A 202 -11.71 10.80 -14.65
C ILE A 202 -11.58 12.26 -14.19
N ALA A 203 -12.55 13.12 -14.50
CA ALA A 203 -12.56 14.51 -14.06
C ALA A 203 -12.61 14.62 -12.52
N ALA A 204 -13.52 13.91 -11.86
CA ALA A 204 -13.61 13.89 -10.41
C ALA A 204 -12.33 13.35 -9.75
N TYR A 205 -11.69 12.35 -10.36
CA TYR A 205 -10.42 11.82 -9.88
C TYR A 205 -9.28 12.82 -10.04
N LYS A 206 -9.21 13.53 -11.18
CA LYS A 206 -8.25 14.62 -11.39
C LYS A 206 -8.43 15.77 -10.39
N ASP A 207 -9.67 16.10 -10.03
CA ASP A 207 -9.95 17.12 -9.01
C ASP A 207 -9.41 16.70 -7.63
N TYR A 208 -9.55 15.42 -7.27
CA TYR A 208 -8.93 14.86 -6.06
C TYR A 208 -7.41 14.93 -6.10
N ILE A 209 -6.79 14.48 -7.20
CA ILE A 209 -5.34 14.55 -7.41
C ILE A 209 -4.87 16.00 -7.25
N SER A 210 -5.53 16.95 -7.91
CA SER A 210 -5.18 18.37 -7.86
C SER A 210 -5.19 18.91 -6.43
N ALA A 211 -6.22 18.55 -5.65
CA ALA A 211 -6.32 18.96 -4.24
C ALA A 211 -5.25 18.30 -3.35
N PHE A 212 -5.07 16.98 -3.47
CA PHE A 212 -4.16 16.21 -2.61
C PHE A 212 -2.70 16.49 -2.98
N VAL A 213 -2.31 16.20 -4.22
CA VAL A 213 -0.94 16.43 -4.72
C VAL A 213 -0.58 17.92 -4.64
N GLY A 214 -1.51 18.81 -5.00
CA GLY A 214 -1.29 20.25 -4.91
C GLY A 214 -0.93 20.75 -3.50
N ARG A 215 -1.47 20.10 -2.45
CA ARG A 215 -1.15 20.40 -1.06
C ARG A 215 0.29 19.99 -0.70
N TYR A 216 0.75 18.84 -1.19
CA TYR A 216 2.01 18.24 -0.78
C TYR A 216 3.15 18.31 -1.80
N LYS A 217 2.98 18.98 -2.95
CA LYS A 217 3.99 19.06 -4.02
C LYS A 217 5.37 19.60 -3.61
N ASN A 218 5.47 20.26 -2.46
CA ASN A 218 6.72 20.79 -1.90
C ASN A 218 7.16 20.03 -0.62
N GLU A 219 6.57 18.86 -0.34
CA GLU A 219 6.82 18.07 0.86
C GLU A 219 7.83 16.94 0.59
N PRO A 220 9.13 17.12 0.89
CA PRO A 220 10.17 16.15 0.53
C PRO A 220 10.10 14.83 1.30
N THR A 221 9.25 14.73 2.33
CA THR A 221 8.97 13.46 3.02
C THR A 221 8.19 12.50 2.12
N ILE A 222 7.47 12.99 1.12
CA ILE A 222 6.88 12.13 0.10
C ILE A 222 7.97 11.76 -0.91
N MET A 223 8.04 10.49 -1.25
CA MET A 223 8.92 9.96 -2.30
C MET A 223 8.19 9.91 -3.63
N ALA A 224 6.96 9.38 -3.66
CA ALA A 224 6.25 9.13 -4.89
C ALA A 224 4.72 9.20 -4.75
N TRP A 225 4.07 9.54 -5.86
CA TRP A 225 2.63 9.39 -6.08
C TRP A 225 2.36 8.12 -6.89
N GLU A 226 1.33 7.37 -6.49
CA GLU A 226 0.99 6.10 -7.13
C GLU A 226 -0.46 6.10 -7.65
N LEU A 227 -0.63 5.50 -8.82
CA LEU A 227 -1.85 5.54 -9.63
C LEU A 227 -2.57 4.18 -9.63
N ALA A 228 -3.32 3.90 -10.70
CA ALA A 228 -3.94 2.60 -10.90
C ALA A 228 -3.98 2.21 -12.39
N THR A 229 -4.49 1.03 -12.76
CA THR A 229 -4.01 0.36 -13.98
C THR A 229 -4.64 0.81 -15.32
N ILE A 230 -4.20 0.21 -16.45
CA ILE A 230 -4.40 0.52 -17.88
C ILE A 230 -3.40 1.55 -18.46
N THR A 231 -2.56 1.10 -19.40
CA THR A 231 -1.39 1.83 -19.96
C THR A 231 -1.70 3.23 -20.50
N LYS A 232 -2.77 3.39 -21.31
CA LYS A 232 -3.10 4.71 -21.88
C LYS A 232 -3.56 5.68 -20.80
N TRP A 233 -4.41 5.22 -19.89
CA TRP A 233 -4.84 5.98 -18.73
C TRP A 233 -3.64 6.35 -17.85
N ALA A 234 -2.73 5.41 -17.60
CA ALA A 234 -1.53 5.61 -16.80
C ALA A 234 -0.65 6.71 -17.39
N SER A 235 -0.47 6.75 -18.72
CA SER A 235 0.26 7.82 -19.40
C SER A 235 -0.42 9.18 -19.23
N ASP A 236 -1.74 9.26 -19.39
CA ASP A 236 -2.48 10.53 -19.32
C ASP A 236 -2.55 11.08 -17.89
N ILE A 237 -2.73 10.21 -16.89
CA ILE A 237 -2.80 10.63 -15.49
C ILE A 237 -1.42 10.92 -14.90
N SER A 238 -0.38 10.13 -15.20
CA SER A 238 0.98 10.44 -14.75
C SER A 238 1.48 11.75 -15.34
N ALA A 239 1.18 12.05 -16.62
CA ALA A 239 1.47 13.35 -17.22
C ALA A 239 0.72 14.49 -16.52
N TYR A 240 -0.54 14.26 -16.12
CA TYR A 240 -1.31 15.24 -15.35
C TYR A 240 -0.69 15.52 -13.97
N ILE A 241 -0.28 14.48 -13.23
CA ILE A 241 0.45 14.66 -11.96
C ILE A 241 1.72 15.47 -12.18
N LYS A 242 2.55 15.12 -13.18
CA LYS A 242 3.78 15.85 -13.51
C LYS A 242 3.55 17.32 -13.88
N SER A 243 2.35 17.66 -14.36
CA SER A 243 1.97 19.06 -14.62
C SER A 243 1.65 19.87 -13.36
N ILE A 244 1.29 19.20 -12.26
CA ILE A 244 1.01 19.79 -10.95
C ILE A 244 2.27 19.80 -10.08
N ASP A 245 3.05 18.73 -10.16
CA ASP A 245 4.18 18.41 -9.30
C ASP A 245 5.38 17.92 -10.12
N VAL A 246 6.40 18.77 -10.18
CA VAL A 246 7.65 18.51 -10.91
C VAL A 246 8.74 17.92 -10.01
N ASN A 247 8.48 17.79 -8.71
CA ASN A 247 9.48 17.42 -7.71
C ASN A 247 9.46 15.91 -7.42
N HIS A 248 8.27 15.33 -7.28
CA HIS A 248 8.11 13.94 -6.84
C HIS A 248 8.17 12.93 -7.98
N LEU A 249 8.53 11.70 -7.60
CA LEU A 249 8.43 10.53 -8.48
C LEU A 249 6.96 10.13 -8.67
N VAL A 250 6.67 9.44 -9.76
CA VAL A 250 5.36 8.88 -10.08
C VAL A 250 5.54 7.43 -10.50
N ALA A 251 4.74 6.53 -9.94
CA ALA A 251 4.65 5.14 -10.34
C ALA A 251 3.19 4.71 -10.50
N LEU A 252 3.00 3.48 -11.00
CA LEU A 252 1.68 2.99 -11.33
C LEU A 252 0.98 2.30 -10.16
N GLY A 253 1.69 1.52 -9.34
CA GLY A 253 1.08 0.76 -8.25
C GLY A 253 0.45 -0.56 -8.67
N ASP A 254 0.74 -1.01 -9.90
CA ASP A 254 0.21 -2.27 -10.42
C ASP A 254 0.90 -3.48 -9.79
N GLU A 255 0.20 -4.62 -9.80
CA GLU A 255 0.71 -5.90 -9.29
C GLU A 255 1.89 -6.46 -10.10
N GLY A 256 2.27 -5.83 -11.22
CA GLY A 256 3.35 -6.25 -12.11
C GLY A 256 2.99 -7.35 -13.09
N PHE A 257 1.70 -7.56 -13.37
CA PHE A 257 1.31 -8.61 -14.32
C PHE A 257 1.88 -8.37 -15.73
N PHE A 258 2.47 -9.41 -16.30
CA PHE A 258 3.00 -9.36 -17.65
C PHE A 258 1.91 -9.67 -18.68
N ASN A 259 2.16 -9.23 -19.91
CA ASN A 259 1.47 -9.65 -21.11
C ASN A 259 2.47 -10.34 -22.05
N ARG A 260 2.93 -11.54 -21.68
CA ARG A 260 3.93 -12.33 -22.41
C ARG A 260 3.29 -13.56 -23.07
N PRO A 261 2.47 -13.39 -24.13
CA PRO A 261 1.64 -14.47 -24.70
C PRO A 261 2.45 -15.58 -25.37
N GLN A 262 3.75 -15.39 -25.64
CA GLN A 262 4.59 -16.40 -26.28
C GLN A 262 4.89 -17.61 -25.38
N ASN A 263 4.65 -17.51 -24.08
CA ASN A 263 4.78 -18.65 -23.16
C ASN A 263 3.41 -19.25 -22.83
N ILE A 264 2.98 -20.23 -23.64
CA ILE A 264 1.68 -20.92 -23.48
C ILE A 264 1.53 -21.67 -22.14
N PHE A 265 2.65 -21.96 -21.46
CA PHE A 265 2.68 -22.60 -20.14
C PHE A 265 2.83 -21.59 -18.99
N ALA A 266 2.86 -20.29 -19.27
CA ALA A 266 2.98 -19.28 -18.23
C ALA A 266 1.75 -19.32 -17.31
N SER A 267 1.95 -19.08 -16.01
CA SER A 267 0.87 -18.91 -15.05
C SER A 267 0.05 -17.65 -15.37
N TRP A 268 -1.17 -17.56 -14.82
CA TRP A 268 -2.09 -16.44 -15.04
C TRP A 268 -1.44 -15.03 -14.93
N PRO A 269 -0.57 -14.73 -13.93
CA PRO A 269 0.09 -13.42 -13.80
C PRO A 269 0.98 -13.00 -14.98
N TYR A 270 1.25 -13.89 -15.94
CA TYR A 270 2.10 -13.62 -17.10
C TYR A 270 1.32 -13.41 -18.42
N ARG A 271 -0.01 -13.58 -18.41
CA ARG A 271 -0.82 -13.72 -19.64
C ARG A 271 -1.52 -12.43 -20.11
N GLY A 272 -1.50 -11.37 -19.32
CA GLY A 272 -2.09 -10.07 -19.68
C GLY A 272 -3.63 -10.02 -19.67
N GLY A 273 -4.31 -11.06 -19.16
CA GLY A 273 -5.77 -11.15 -19.17
C GLY A 273 -6.49 -10.04 -18.39
N ASP A 274 -5.81 -9.46 -17.41
CA ASP A 274 -6.33 -8.41 -16.53
C ASP A 274 -6.01 -6.99 -17.05
N GLY A 275 -5.49 -6.88 -18.28
CA GLY A 275 -5.23 -5.59 -18.93
C GLY A 275 -3.94 -4.89 -18.48
N ILE A 276 -3.09 -5.59 -17.72
CA ILE A 276 -1.77 -5.12 -17.29
C ILE A 276 -0.69 -5.67 -18.23
N ASP A 277 0.20 -4.79 -18.66
CA ASP A 277 1.40 -5.13 -19.40
C ASP A 277 2.57 -4.40 -18.74
N PHE A 278 3.19 -5.06 -17.75
CA PHE A 278 4.28 -4.46 -16.97
C PHE A 278 5.41 -3.92 -17.87
N ASP A 279 5.81 -4.68 -18.89
CA ASP A 279 6.89 -4.29 -19.79
C ASP A 279 6.51 -3.02 -20.58
N ALA A 280 5.26 -2.89 -21.03
CA ALA A 280 4.78 -1.68 -21.70
C ALA A 280 4.61 -0.49 -20.73
N ASN A 281 4.06 -0.73 -19.54
CA ASN A 281 3.86 0.30 -18.52
C ASN A 281 5.18 0.91 -18.07
N LEU A 282 6.21 0.08 -17.89
CA LEU A 282 7.54 0.52 -17.48
C LEU A 282 8.18 1.49 -18.51
N GLN A 283 7.78 1.45 -19.78
CA GLN A 283 8.27 2.35 -20.83
C GLN A 283 7.61 3.75 -20.82
N ILE A 284 6.54 3.97 -20.04
CA ILE A 284 5.88 5.28 -19.97
C ILE A 284 6.86 6.31 -19.38
N SER A 285 7.17 7.37 -20.12
CA SER A 285 8.22 8.34 -19.74
C SER A 285 7.89 9.18 -18.51
N THR A 286 6.60 9.31 -18.18
CA THR A 286 6.08 10.02 -17.00
C THR A 286 5.93 9.12 -15.77
N LEU A 287 6.24 7.83 -15.89
CA LEU A 287 6.43 6.91 -14.77
C LEU A 287 7.94 6.74 -14.54
N ASP A 288 8.40 7.08 -13.33
CA ASP A 288 9.82 7.10 -12.99
C ASP A 288 10.37 5.74 -12.56
N PHE A 289 9.51 4.85 -12.06
CA PHE A 289 9.87 3.49 -11.64
C PHE A 289 8.68 2.52 -11.81
N GLY A 290 8.97 1.21 -11.82
CA GLY A 290 7.96 0.16 -11.85
C GLY A 290 7.66 -0.43 -10.48
N THR A 291 6.44 -0.94 -10.33
CA THR A 291 5.94 -1.58 -9.10
C THR A 291 5.51 -3.01 -9.42
N VAL A 292 5.79 -3.92 -8.50
CA VAL A 292 5.38 -5.32 -8.60
C VAL A 292 4.96 -5.84 -7.24
N HIS A 293 3.88 -6.61 -7.19
CA HIS A 293 3.40 -7.27 -5.97
C HIS A 293 3.67 -8.77 -6.05
N SER A 294 3.54 -9.52 -4.95
CA SER A 294 3.66 -10.99 -4.97
C SER A 294 2.84 -11.68 -3.89
N TYR A 295 1.74 -12.31 -4.31
CA TYR A 295 0.90 -13.14 -3.45
C TYR A 295 0.62 -14.51 -4.11
N PRO A 296 1.61 -15.42 -4.13
CA PRO A 296 1.50 -16.68 -4.88
C PRO A 296 0.28 -17.52 -4.50
N ILE A 297 -0.18 -17.47 -3.25
CA ILE A 297 -1.32 -18.28 -2.79
C ILE A 297 -2.65 -17.78 -3.34
N THR A 298 -2.89 -16.47 -3.28
CA THR A 298 -4.11 -15.85 -3.82
C THR A 298 -4.15 -15.94 -5.34
N TRP A 299 -2.97 -15.98 -5.99
CA TRP A 299 -2.83 -16.17 -7.43
C TRP A 299 -2.81 -17.64 -7.87
N ALA A 300 -3.18 -18.58 -6.99
CA ALA A 300 -3.25 -20.02 -7.25
C ALA A 300 -1.90 -20.69 -7.65
N GLN A 301 -0.76 -20.11 -7.25
CA GLN A 301 0.60 -20.63 -7.44
C GLN A 301 1.05 -21.45 -6.22
N ILE A 302 0.21 -22.40 -5.80
CA ILE A 302 0.32 -23.08 -4.50
C ILE A 302 1.33 -24.24 -4.46
N PHE A 303 1.72 -24.80 -5.62
CA PHE A 303 2.56 -26.01 -5.64
C PHE A 303 4.00 -25.75 -5.20
N ASN A 304 4.55 -24.58 -5.52
CA ASN A 304 5.90 -24.19 -5.10
C ASN A 304 6.01 -22.65 -5.05
N PRO A 305 5.33 -22.00 -4.08
CA PRO A 305 5.26 -20.54 -4.02
C PRO A 305 6.64 -19.90 -3.80
N ALA A 306 7.56 -20.57 -3.09
CA ALA A 306 8.91 -20.09 -2.89
C ALA A 306 9.67 -19.94 -4.22
N SER A 307 9.70 -21.00 -5.04
CA SER A 307 10.39 -20.98 -6.33
C SER A 307 9.64 -20.12 -7.36
N TRP A 308 8.32 -20.09 -7.30
CA TRP A 308 7.52 -19.21 -8.16
C TRP A 308 7.81 -17.74 -7.88
N GLY A 309 7.80 -17.32 -6.60
CA GLY A 309 8.14 -15.95 -6.20
C GLY A 309 9.58 -15.57 -6.55
N THR A 310 10.53 -16.52 -6.40
CA THR A 310 11.93 -16.33 -6.86
C THR A 310 11.98 -15.98 -8.34
N LYS A 311 11.28 -16.76 -9.18
CA LYS A 311 11.22 -16.50 -10.62
C LYS A 311 10.50 -15.20 -10.96
N TRP A 312 9.42 -14.87 -10.24
CA TRP A 312 8.70 -13.61 -10.38
C TRP A 312 9.62 -12.40 -10.14
N ILE A 313 10.40 -12.41 -9.07
CA ILE A 313 11.39 -11.37 -8.74
C ILE A 313 12.45 -11.26 -9.83
N GLN A 314 13.02 -12.39 -10.28
CA GLN A 314 14.05 -12.42 -11.32
C GLN A 314 13.55 -11.88 -12.66
N ASP A 315 12.33 -12.23 -13.07
CA ASP A 315 11.77 -11.78 -14.34
C ASP A 315 11.47 -10.27 -14.33
N HIS A 316 11.08 -9.70 -13.18
CA HIS A 316 10.93 -8.25 -13.02
C HIS A 316 12.28 -7.52 -12.94
N ALA A 317 13.29 -8.12 -12.31
CA ALA A 317 14.65 -7.60 -12.35
C ALA A 317 15.22 -7.58 -13.77
N ALA A 318 14.87 -8.55 -14.62
CA ALA A 318 15.23 -8.53 -16.04
C ALA A 318 14.53 -7.39 -16.80
N SER A 319 13.25 -7.14 -16.53
CA SER A 319 12.51 -5.99 -17.10
C SER A 319 13.07 -4.64 -16.64
N GLN A 320 13.43 -4.53 -15.36
CA GLN A 320 14.14 -3.39 -14.77
C GLN A 320 15.41 -3.05 -15.57
N GLN A 321 16.25 -4.07 -15.80
CA GLN A 321 17.50 -3.94 -16.56
C GLN A 321 17.24 -3.54 -18.01
N ALA A 322 16.23 -4.15 -18.66
CA ALA A 322 15.90 -3.85 -20.04
C ALA A 322 15.37 -2.42 -20.24
N ALA A 323 14.65 -1.88 -19.26
CA ALA A 323 14.09 -0.54 -19.30
C ALA A 323 15.04 0.56 -18.76
N ASP A 324 16.14 0.16 -18.11
CA ASP A 324 17.04 1.07 -17.36
C ASP A 324 16.29 2.01 -16.40
N LYS A 325 15.29 1.45 -15.69
CA LYS A 325 14.48 2.14 -14.70
C LYS A 325 14.40 1.32 -13.41
N PRO A 326 14.28 1.95 -12.23
CA PRO A 326 14.12 1.21 -10.98
C PRO A 326 12.82 0.40 -10.96
N VAL A 327 12.82 -0.73 -10.24
CA VAL A 327 11.62 -1.51 -9.93
C VAL A 327 11.61 -1.87 -8.45
N ILE A 328 10.45 -1.74 -7.81
CA ILE A 328 10.23 -2.08 -6.40
C ILE A 328 9.28 -3.28 -6.31
N LEU A 329 9.69 -4.32 -5.56
CA LEU A 329 8.77 -5.34 -5.05
C LEU A 329 7.94 -4.71 -3.92
N GLU A 330 6.90 -4.00 -4.30
CA GLU A 330 6.17 -3.04 -3.46
C GLU A 330 5.18 -3.68 -2.50
N GLU A 331 4.77 -4.91 -2.78
CA GLU A 331 4.06 -5.75 -1.82
C GLU A 331 4.46 -7.21 -1.99
N PHE A 332 4.60 -7.94 -0.89
CA PHE A 332 4.72 -9.40 -0.97
C PHE A 332 4.35 -10.04 0.36
N GLY A 333 3.72 -11.21 0.28
CA GLY A 333 3.16 -11.90 1.43
C GLY A 333 3.08 -13.41 1.28
N ILE A 334 3.38 -14.13 2.37
CA ILE A 334 3.05 -15.56 2.52
C ILE A 334 2.60 -15.84 3.96
N THR A 335 1.60 -16.69 4.14
CA THR A 335 1.00 -17.01 5.46
C THR A 335 1.52 -18.30 6.09
N PHE A 336 2.37 -19.06 5.39
CA PHE A 336 2.98 -20.29 5.91
C PHE A 336 4.46 -20.35 5.58
N SER A 337 5.24 -21.04 6.42
CA SER A 337 6.71 -21.11 6.29
C SER A 337 7.35 -19.73 6.05
N GLN A 338 6.76 -18.68 6.65
CA GLN A 338 7.01 -17.29 6.30
C GLN A 338 8.49 -16.92 6.40
N SER A 339 9.15 -17.29 7.49
CA SER A 339 10.58 -17.02 7.72
C SER A 339 11.49 -17.62 6.63
N SER A 340 11.30 -18.89 6.22
CA SER A 340 12.17 -19.52 5.24
C SER A 340 11.90 -19.05 3.80
N ILE A 341 10.63 -18.79 3.49
CA ILE A 341 10.23 -18.28 2.18
C ILE A 341 10.70 -16.82 2.01
N TYR A 342 10.52 -15.97 3.02
CA TYR A 342 11.03 -14.60 2.97
C TYR A 342 12.55 -14.57 2.89
N ALA A 343 13.27 -15.40 3.65
CA ALA A 343 14.73 -15.50 3.50
C ALA A 343 15.14 -15.80 2.03
N THR A 344 14.38 -16.66 1.34
CA THR A 344 14.62 -16.98 -0.08
C THR A 344 14.31 -15.79 -1.00
N TRP A 345 13.17 -15.14 -0.83
CA TRP A 345 12.76 -14.03 -1.69
C TRP A 345 13.62 -12.79 -1.50
N LEU A 346 13.96 -12.45 -0.26
CA LEU A 346 14.82 -11.31 0.09
C LEU A 346 16.25 -11.49 -0.46
N GLU A 347 16.81 -12.71 -0.36
CA GLU A 347 18.08 -13.05 -1.01
C GLU A 347 17.98 -12.95 -2.54
N THR A 348 16.82 -13.28 -3.11
CA THR A 348 16.56 -13.13 -4.55
C THR A 348 16.51 -11.65 -4.96
N VAL A 349 15.90 -10.77 -4.16
CA VAL A 349 15.92 -9.31 -4.40
C VAL A 349 17.36 -8.80 -4.48
N ILE A 350 18.22 -9.23 -3.54
CA ILE A 350 19.63 -8.84 -3.53
C ILE A 350 20.36 -9.39 -4.76
N SER A 351 20.33 -10.71 -4.95
CA SER A 351 21.12 -11.42 -5.97
C SER A 351 20.69 -11.15 -7.41
N SER A 352 19.42 -10.82 -7.65
CA SER A 352 18.91 -10.43 -8.97
C SER A 352 19.21 -8.97 -9.35
N GLY A 353 19.54 -8.13 -8.37
CA GLY A 353 19.72 -6.69 -8.57
C GLY A 353 18.41 -5.89 -8.63
N LEU A 354 17.28 -6.46 -8.22
CA LEU A 354 16.02 -5.70 -8.11
C LEU A 354 16.19 -4.52 -7.14
N THR A 355 15.69 -3.34 -7.50
CA THR A 355 16.15 -2.08 -6.88
C THR A 355 15.76 -1.95 -5.41
N GLY A 356 14.53 -2.33 -5.06
CA GLY A 356 14.02 -2.21 -3.70
C GLY A 356 12.81 -3.08 -3.43
N ASP A 357 12.37 -3.10 -2.18
CA ASP A 357 11.25 -3.91 -1.73
C ASP A 357 10.53 -3.34 -0.50
N LEU A 358 9.22 -3.51 -0.43
CA LEU A 358 8.38 -3.16 0.71
C LEU A 358 7.54 -4.38 1.10
N ILE A 359 7.69 -4.87 2.33
CA ILE A 359 6.90 -6.00 2.82
C ILE A 359 5.42 -5.61 2.96
N TRP A 360 4.52 -6.56 2.76
CA TRP A 360 3.15 -6.46 3.27
C TRP A 360 3.02 -7.35 4.51
N GLN A 361 2.71 -6.83 5.70
CA GLN A 361 2.65 -5.42 6.10
C GLN A 361 3.29 -5.22 7.48
N SER A 362 3.53 -3.97 7.88
CA SER A 362 4.11 -3.68 9.19
C SER A 362 3.07 -3.87 10.28
N GLY A 363 3.46 -4.50 11.38
CA GLY A 363 2.74 -4.44 12.65
C GLY A 363 3.45 -3.54 13.66
N SER A 364 2.72 -2.98 14.62
CA SER A 364 3.28 -2.29 15.78
C SER A 364 2.58 -2.72 17.07
N ASN A 365 3.36 -2.75 18.15
CA ASN A 365 2.84 -2.87 19.51
C ASN A 365 2.74 -1.45 20.08
N LEU A 366 1.51 -0.92 20.18
CA LEU A 366 1.23 0.47 20.56
C LEU A 366 1.45 0.71 22.06
N ASN A 367 1.49 1.99 22.47
CA ASN A 367 1.87 2.37 23.83
C ASN A 367 0.85 1.96 24.89
N ASP A 368 -0.41 1.78 24.49
CA ASP A 368 -1.51 1.32 25.32
C ASP A 368 -1.60 -0.23 25.40
N GLY A 369 -0.67 -0.94 24.76
CA GLY A 369 -0.64 -2.40 24.69
C GLY A 369 -1.51 -2.99 23.58
N GLN A 370 -2.22 -2.17 22.79
CA GLN A 370 -2.93 -2.66 21.61
C GLN A 370 -1.95 -3.04 20.51
N ARG A 371 -2.36 -4.01 19.69
CA ARG A 371 -1.69 -4.35 18.44
C ARG A 371 -2.48 -3.75 17.29
N THR A 372 -1.74 -3.38 16.26
CA THR A 372 -2.30 -2.90 14.99
C THR A 372 -3.09 -4.02 14.28
N PRO A 373 -3.77 -3.75 13.16
CA PRO A 373 -4.45 -4.80 12.41
C PRO A 373 -3.52 -5.96 12.01
N ASP A 374 -4.05 -7.18 12.02
CA ASP A 374 -3.35 -8.40 11.59
C ASP A 374 -4.23 -9.18 10.61
N ASP A 375 -3.75 -9.30 9.38
CA ASP A 375 -4.37 -10.03 8.26
C ASP A 375 -3.68 -11.36 7.97
N GLY A 376 -2.78 -11.81 8.85
CA GLY A 376 -1.99 -13.03 8.70
C GLY A 376 -0.66 -12.85 7.95
N TYR A 377 -0.43 -11.68 7.34
CA TYR A 377 0.86 -11.32 6.73
C TYR A 377 1.69 -10.38 7.63
N THR A 378 1.10 -9.89 8.71
CA THR A 378 1.63 -8.76 9.48
C THR A 378 2.91 -9.11 10.25
N ILE A 379 3.93 -8.26 10.10
CA ILE A 379 5.25 -8.45 10.73
C ILE A 379 5.40 -7.53 11.93
N TYR A 380 5.20 -8.08 13.12
CA TYR A 380 5.34 -7.37 14.39
C TYR A 380 6.77 -7.36 14.95
N PRO A 381 7.15 -6.35 15.77
CA PRO A 381 8.48 -6.24 16.37
C PRO A 381 8.94 -7.45 17.19
N ASP A 382 7.99 -8.18 17.78
CA ASP A 382 8.21 -9.39 18.58
C ASP A 382 8.08 -10.69 17.76
N GLY A 383 7.83 -10.59 16.46
CA GLY A 383 7.65 -11.71 15.55
C GLY A 383 8.97 -12.28 15.01
N PRO A 384 8.98 -13.56 14.59
CA PRO A 384 10.20 -14.24 14.11
C PRO A 384 10.72 -13.72 12.76
N VAL A 385 9.89 -13.00 12.00
CA VAL A 385 10.25 -12.43 10.69
C VAL A 385 10.88 -11.05 10.80
N TYR A 386 10.57 -10.29 11.86
CA TYR A 386 11.13 -8.96 12.08
C TYR A 386 12.67 -8.90 12.04
N PRO A 387 13.43 -9.82 12.69
CA PRO A 387 14.89 -9.83 12.57
C PRO A 387 15.39 -10.21 11.16
N ILE A 388 14.60 -10.96 10.37
CA ILE A 388 14.92 -11.30 8.98
C ILE A 388 14.83 -10.04 8.11
N ILE A 389 13.74 -9.28 8.23
CA ILE A 389 13.58 -7.99 7.52
C ILE A 389 14.67 -7.00 7.94
N THR A 390 15.00 -6.96 9.24
CA THR A 390 16.07 -6.10 9.76
C THR A 390 17.43 -6.43 9.13
N SER A 391 17.76 -7.72 9.06
CA SER A 391 19.02 -8.18 8.46
C SER A 391 19.06 -7.92 6.95
N HIS A 392 17.93 -8.13 6.25
CA HIS A 392 17.79 -7.83 4.83
C HIS A 392 17.99 -6.35 4.53
N ALA A 393 17.34 -5.44 5.27
CA ALA A 393 17.48 -4.00 5.04
C ALA A 393 18.94 -3.54 5.18
N ALA A 394 19.70 -4.11 6.11
CA ALA A 394 21.13 -3.86 6.22
C ALA A 394 21.91 -4.40 5.00
N ALA A 395 21.60 -5.62 4.56
CA ALA A 395 22.24 -6.23 3.39
C ALA A 395 21.95 -5.48 2.09
N LEU A 396 20.70 -5.07 1.86
CA LEU A 396 20.28 -4.33 0.67
C LEU A 396 20.92 -2.92 0.62
N LYS A 397 21.08 -2.26 1.77
CA LYS A 397 21.82 -0.98 1.87
C LYS A 397 23.32 -1.12 1.63
N ALA A 398 23.89 -2.28 1.95
CA ALA A 398 25.30 -2.57 1.72
C ALA A 398 25.59 -3.06 0.29
N ARG A 399 24.55 -3.29 -0.52
CA ARG A 399 24.69 -3.70 -1.93
C ARG A 399 25.28 -2.54 -2.75
N ASP A 400 26.34 -2.83 -3.50
CA ASP A 400 27.09 -1.89 -4.35
C ASP A 400 26.33 -1.36 -5.57
#